data_AF-A0AB73BA79-F1
#
_entry.id   AF-A0AB73BA79-F1
#
_cell.length_a   1.000
_cell.length_b   1.000
_cell.length_c   1.000
_cell.angle_alpha   90.00
_cell.angle_beta   90.00
_cell.angle_gamma   90.00
#
_symmetry.space_group_name_H-M   'P 1'
#
loop_
_entity.id
_entity.type
_entity.pdbx_description
1 polymer ?
#
loop_
_entity_poly.entity_id
_entity_poly.type
_entity_poly.pdbx_seq_one_letter_code
_entity_poly.pdbx_strand_id
1 'polypeptide(L)'
;MSLTGNAIVATGIAASQAFSSTSSAVDLSSEVAGLSSASDLVAAHNAAFAGAPIVVLGARLNPDCVPPAVLNKRLDRAAAFVRLHPANRVVVTGGKTQGGCPTESQSMEAMLRARLVFNPIIRDEWSGNTVQNAQAVAGLIPDKQVVLVTSQDHLPRAMGNFASVGIETKGVAAF
;
A
#
# COMPACT_ATOMS: atom_id res chain seq x y z
N MET A 1 12.40 -28.93 -52.32
CA MET A 1 12.68 -27.50 -52.10
C MET A 1 12.88 -27.30 -50.61
N SER A 2 14.11 -26.99 -50.25
CA SER A 2 14.58 -26.79 -48.87
C SER A 2 14.15 -25.41 -48.38
N LEU A 3 13.78 -25.31 -47.09
CA LEU A 3 14.41 -24.39 -46.13
C LEU A 3 13.78 -24.57 -44.73
N THR A 4 14.56 -25.23 -43.89
CA THR A 4 14.56 -25.29 -42.44
C THR A 4 14.97 -23.96 -41.80
N GLY A 5 14.63 -23.74 -40.52
CA GLY A 5 15.31 -22.77 -39.64
C GLY A 5 14.48 -22.45 -38.39
N ASN A 6 14.49 -23.32 -37.38
CA ASN A 6 15.41 -23.40 -36.23
C ASN A 6 15.05 -22.49 -35.05
N ALA A 7 14.80 -23.18 -33.94
CA ALA A 7 14.75 -22.67 -32.57
C ALA A 7 16.08 -22.00 -32.18
N ILE A 8 15.98 -20.97 -31.32
CA ILE A 8 17.13 -20.43 -30.59
C ILE A 8 16.83 -20.64 -29.10
N VAL A 9 17.33 -21.75 -28.57
CA VAL A 9 17.73 -21.89 -27.17
C VAL A 9 19.21 -21.52 -27.15
N ALA A 10 19.59 -20.50 -26.39
CA ALA A 10 20.98 -20.13 -26.18
C ALA A 10 21.31 -20.23 -24.68
N THR A 11 21.74 -21.41 -24.27
CA THR A 11 22.67 -21.62 -23.16
C THR A 11 24.08 -21.27 -23.64
N GLY A 12 24.89 -20.61 -22.81
CA GLY A 12 26.30 -20.41 -23.13
C GLY A 12 27.03 -19.43 -22.22
N ILE A 13 27.56 -19.95 -21.11
CA ILE A 13 28.66 -19.36 -20.34
C ILE A 13 29.96 -19.58 -21.14
N ALA A 14 30.87 -18.61 -21.03
CA ALA A 14 32.32 -18.62 -21.35
C ALA A 14 32.76 -17.93 -22.66
N ALA A 15 33.26 -16.70 -22.51
CA ALA A 15 34.46 -16.23 -23.20
C ALA A 15 35.26 -15.37 -22.22
N SER A 16 36.41 -15.86 -21.80
CA SER A 16 37.37 -15.21 -20.92
C SER A 16 38.53 -14.61 -21.73
N GLN A 17 39.08 -13.49 -21.22
CA GLN A 17 40.35 -12.83 -21.58
C GLN A 17 40.37 -12.03 -22.91
N ALA A 18 40.91 -10.80 -23.05
CA ALA A 18 41.53 -9.82 -22.15
C ALA A 18 41.83 -8.49 -22.92
N PHE A 19 42.19 -7.43 -22.17
CA PHE A 19 42.80 -6.12 -22.53
C PHE A 19 41.85 -4.92 -22.82
N SER A 20 41.97 -3.73 -22.19
CA SER A 20 42.79 -3.27 -21.05
C SER A 20 42.28 -1.92 -20.49
N SER A 21 41.98 -1.90 -19.19
CA SER A 21 42.26 -0.83 -18.20
C SER A 21 42.07 0.66 -18.55
N THR A 22 40.88 1.21 -18.27
CA THR A 22 40.66 2.45 -17.46
C THR A 22 39.18 2.56 -17.02
N SER A 23 38.76 1.70 -16.11
CA SER A 23 37.65 1.99 -15.18
C SER A 23 37.84 1.05 -14.01
N SER A 24 37.82 1.60 -12.80
CA SER A 24 37.99 0.90 -11.53
C SER A 24 37.26 -0.44 -11.55
N ALA A 25 37.89 -1.49 -11.03
CA ALA A 25 37.23 -2.78 -10.82
C ALA A 25 35.96 -2.52 -10.00
N VAL A 26 34.81 -2.42 -10.67
CA VAL A 26 33.51 -2.34 -10.02
C VAL A 26 33.39 -3.69 -9.33
N ASP A 27 33.33 -3.65 -8.01
CA ASP A 27 33.18 -4.83 -7.20
C ASP A 27 31.78 -5.42 -7.46
N LEU A 28 31.66 -6.23 -8.51
CA LEU A 28 30.43 -6.91 -8.90
C LEU A 28 29.87 -7.77 -7.77
N SER A 29 30.71 -8.20 -6.83
CA SER A 29 30.26 -8.94 -5.65
C SER A 29 29.46 -8.06 -4.69
N SER A 30 29.81 -6.77 -4.58
CA SER A 30 29.04 -5.80 -3.79
C SER A 30 27.67 -5.49 -4.40
N GLU A 31 27.57 -5.41 -5.73
CA GLU A 31 26.30 -5.19 -6.43
C GLU A 31 25.38 -6.42 -6.30
N VAL A 32 25.92 -7.63 -6.46
CA VAL A 32 25.19 -8.89 -6.29
C VAL A 32 24.77 -9.11 -4.82
N ALA A 33 25.64 -8.76 -3.86
CA ALA A 33 25.30 -8.78 -2.44
C ALA A 33 24.17 -7.79 -2.12
N GLY A 34 24.24 -6.57 -2.66
CA GLY A 34 23.21 -5.55 -2.53
C GLY A 34 21.85 -5.99 -3.07
N LEU A 35 21.82 -6.67 -4.22
CA LEU A 35 20.59 -7.23 -4.80
C LEU A 35 19.99 -8.34 -3.93
N SER A 36 20.82 -9.20 -3.33
CA SER A 36 20.35 -10.25 -2.43
C SER A 36 19.71 -9.67 -1.16
N SER A 37 20.36 -8.68 -0.55
CA SER A 37 19.81 -7.97 0.61
C SER A 37 18.52 -7.21 0.27
N ALA A 38 18.44 -6.58 -0.90
CA ALA A 38 17.22 -5.91 -1.35
C ALA A 38 16.06 -6.90 -1.54
N SER A 39 16.32 -8.08 -2.12
CA SER A 39 15.34 -9.16 -2.25
C SER A 39 14.85 -9.65 -0.88
N ASP A 40 15.76 -9.84 0.07
CA ASP A 40 15.41 -10.27 1.43
C ASP A 40 14.56 -9.23 2.16
N LEU A 41 14.87 -7.93 2.00
CA LEU A 41 14.07 -6.85 2.55
C LEU A 41 12.67 -6.79 1.93
N VAL A 42 12.54 -7.01 0.62
CA VAL A 42 11.23 -7.09 -0.05
C VAL A 42 10.45 -8.30 0.42
N ALA A 43 11.10 -9.46 0.56
CA ALA A 43 10.47 -10.66 1.08
C ALA A 43 10.00 -10.49 2.53
N ALA A 44 10.84 -9.91 3.40
CA ALA A 44 10.51 -9.60 4.78
C ALA A 44 9.37 -8.57 4.88
N HIS A 45 9.38 -7.54 4.01
CA HIS A 45 8.29 -6.57 3.91
C HIS A 45 6.98 -7.27 3.53
N ASN A 46 6.97 -8.06 2.46
CA ASN A 46 5.79 -8.79 2.01
C ASN A 46 5.27 -9.74 3.09
N ALA A 47 6.15 -10.49 3.75
CA ALA A 47 5.78 -11.35 4.87
C ALA A 47 5.20 -10.56 6.04
N ALA A 48 5.74 -9.38 6.36
CA ALA A 48 5.25 -8.54 7.43
C ALA A 48 3.85 -7.97 7.16
N PHE A 49 3.39 -7.89 5.92
CA PHE A 49 2.10 -7.27 5.59
C PHE A 49 1.12 -8.22 4.89
N ALA A 50 1.51 -9.46 4.63
CA ALA A 50 0.71 -10.43 3.91
C ALA A 50 -0.69 -10.60 4.53
N GLY A 51 -1.73 -10.29 3.75
CA GLY A 51 -3.13 -10.47 4.14
C GLY A 51 -3.68 -9.40 5.10
N ALA A 52 -2.83 -8.55 5.70
CA ALA A 52 -3.25 -7.52 6.63
C ALA A 52 -4.13 -6.45 5.93
N PRO A 53 -5.37 -6.20 6.39
CA PRO A 53 -6.23 -5.20 5.78
C PRO A 53 -5.61 -3.80 5.80
N ILE A 54 -5.72 -3.08 4.69
CA ILE A 54 -5.25 -1.70 4.56
C ILE A 54 -6.39 -0.77 4.96
N VAL A 55 -6.30 -0.19 6.15
CA VAL A 55 -7.30 0.72 6.71
C VAL A 55 -6.91 2.17 6.40
N VAL A 56 -7.75 2.89 5.68
CA VAL A 56 -7.56 4.30 5.31
C VAL A 56 -8.54 5.17 6.09
N LEU A 57 -8.00 6.10 6.89
CA LEU A 57 -8.83 7.05 7.65
C LEU A 57 -9.26 8.25 6.80
N GLY A 58 -10.55 8.57 6.87
CA GLY A 58 -11.16 9.74 6.21
C GLY A 58 -10.64 11.09 6.68
N ALA A 59 -11.01 12.12 5.92
CA ALA A 59 -10.94 13.51 6.32
C ALA A 59 -12.13 14.28 5.73
N ARG A 60 -12.67 15.21 6.50
CA ARG A 60 -13.85 16.01 6.16
C ARG A 60 -13.79 16.52 4.71
N LEU A 61 -14.83 16.20 3.94
CA LEU A 61 -14.99 16.70 2.57
C LEU A 61 -15.14 18.23 2.55
N ASN A 62 -14.71 18.85 1.46
CA ASN A 62 -14.94 20.26 1.19
C ASN A 62 -16.44 20.54 0.94
N PRO A 63 -16.91 21.80 1.04
CA PRO A 63 -18.32 22.15 0.80
C PRO A 63 -18.85 21.79 -0.59
N ASP A 64 -17.98 21.67 -1.59
CA ASP A 64 -18.26 21.24 -2.96
C ASP A 64 -18.20 19.71 -3.15
N CYS A 65 -18.18 18.96 -2.04
CA CYS A 65 -18.05 17.50 -1.98
C CYS A 65 -16.71 16.94 -2.48
N VAL A 66 -15.70 17.78 -2.71
CA VAL A 66 -14.39 17.34 -3.16
C VAL A 66 -13.52 16.87 -1.98
N PRO A 67 -12.77 15.76 -2.10
CA PRO A 67 -11.78 15.35 -1.11
C PRO A 67 -10.70 16.42 -0.90
N PRO A 68 -10.40 16.83 0.35
CA PRO A 68 -9.32 17.77 0.61
C PRO A 68 -7.96 17.15 0.25
N ALA A 69 -6.93 17.99 0.09
CA ALA A 69 -5.58 17.55 -0.28
C ALA A 69 -5.03 16.47 0.68
N VAL A 70 -5.31 16.58 1.98
CA VAL A 70 -4.92 15.57 2.98
C VAL A 70 -5.52 14.20 2.71
N LEU A 71 -6.78 14.14 2.27
CA LEU A 71 -7.45 12.88 1.93
C LEU A 71 -6.85 12.29 0.67
N ASN A 72 -6.60 13.12 -0.35
CA ASN A 72 -5.93 12.67 -1.58
C ASN A 72 -4.56 12.05 -1.31
N LYS A 73 -3.71 12.69 -0.49
CA LYS A 73 -2.40 12.12 -0.14
C LYS A 73 -2.50 10.77 0.56
N ARG A 74 -3.50 10.59 1.45
CA ARG A 74 -3.76 9.28 2.10
C ARG A 74 -4.18 8.22 1.08
N LEU A 75 -5.05 8.58 0.13
CA LEU A 75 -5.51 7.66 -0.92
C LEU A 75 -4.39 7.31 -1.91
N ASP A 76 -3.51 8.26 -2.24
CA ASP A 76 -2.32 8.02 -3.06
C ASP A 76 -1.39 7.03 -2.36
N ARG A 77 -1.15 7.22 -1.05
CA ARG A 77 -0.35 6.30 -0.25
C ARG A 77 -0.97 4.92 -0.17
N ALA A 78 -2.28 4.84 0.07
CA ALA A 78 -3.01 3.57 0.11
C ALA A 78 -2.93 2.84 -1.23
N ALA A 79 -3.15 3.53 -2.36
CA ALA A 79 -3.04 2.93 -3.69
C ALA A 79 -1.62 2.44 -3.99
N ALA A 80 -0.59 3.19 -3.57
CA ALA A 80 0.80 2.74 -3.65
C ALA A 80 1.06 1.48 -2.82
N PHE A 81 0.50 1.42 -1.62
CA PHE A 81 0.65 0.26 -0.74
C PHE A 81 -0.09 -0.98 -1.30
N VAL A 82 -1.29 -0.80 -1.85
CA VAL A 82 -2.04 -1.88 -2.51
C VAL A 82 -1.25 -2.47 -3.69
N ARG A 83 -0.54 -1.66 -4.48
CA ARG A 83 0.28 -2.17 -5.59
C ARG A 83 1.41 -3.09 -5.13
N LEU A 84 1.93 -2.87 -3.92
CA LEU A 84 2.93 -3.75 -3.30
C LEU A 84 2.29 -4.99 -2.66
N HIS A 85 1.04 -4.88 -2.22
CA HIS A 85 0.31 -5.93 -1.51
C HIS A 85 -1.05 -6.23 -2.18
N PRO A 86 -1.05 -6.77 -3.42
CA PRO A 86 -2.27 -6.87 -4.24
C PRO A 86 -3.32 -7.85 -3.69
N ALA A 87 -2.97 -8.72 -2.74
CA ALA A 87 -3.91 -9.62 -2.07
C ALA A 87 -4.63 -8.96 -0.88
N ASN A 88 -4.13 -7.83 -0.38
CA ASN A 88 -4.68 -7.21 0.82
C ASN A 88 -5.98 -6.47 0.49
N ARG A 89 -7.03 -6.73 1.24
CA ARG A 89 -8.27 -5.95 1.14
C ARG A 89 -8.11 -4.55 1.73
N VAL A 90 -8.95 -3.64 1.29
CA VAL A 90 -8.94 -2.25 1.76
C VAL A 90 -10.19 -1.99 2.59
N VAL A 91 -10.02 -1.26 3.69
CA VAL A 91 -11.12 -0.75 4.52
C VAL A 91 -11.01 0.77 4.53
N VAL A 92 -12.10 1.46 4.23
CA VAL A 92 -12.14 2.92 4.22
C VAL A 92 -13.18 3.40 5.25
N THR A 93 -12.78 4.27 6.17
CA THR A 93 -13.62 4.68 7.31
C THR A 93 -13.93 6.18 7.29
N GLY A 94 -15.20 6.52 7.43
CA GLY A 94 -15.64 7.91 7.64
C GLY A 94 -17.04 8.14 7.10
N GLY A 95 -17.88 8.73 7.93
CA GLY A 95 -19.29 8.96 7.64
C GLY A 95 -19.56 10.28 6.93
N LYS A 96 -20.74 10.85 7.18
CA LYS A 96 -21.18 12.08 6.52
C LYS A 96 -20.63 13.31 7.22
N THR A 97 -19.88 14.14 6.49
CA THR A 97 -19.31 15.38 7.04
C THR A 97 -19.91 16.66 6.46
N GLN A 98 -20.59 16.58 5.33
CA GLN A 98 -21.21 17.72 4.64
C GLN A 98 -22.64 17.35 4.19
N GLY A 99 -23.56 18.32 4.27
CA GLY A 99 -24.92 18.16 3.75
C GLY A 99 -24.93 18.02 2.23
N GLY A 100 -25.78 17.16 1.68
CA GLY A 100 -25.87 16.94 0.22
C GLY A 100 -24.71 16.13 -0.39
N CYS A 101 -23.59 15.95 0.31
CA CYS A 101 -22.46 15.15 -0.17
C CYS A 101 -22.57 13.65 0.17
N PRO A 102 -21.82 12.79 -0.53
CA PRO A 102 -21.56 11.41 -0.10
C PRO A 102 -20.84 11.36 1.26
N THR A 103 -20.77 10.17 1.86
CA THR A 103 -19.87 9.96 3.01
C THR A 103 -18.41 10.05 2.58
N GLU A 104 -17.51 10.25 3.55
CA GLU A 104 -16.08 10.18 3.29
C GLU A 104 -15.71 8.83 2.66
N SER A 105 -16.22 7.71 3.19
CA SER A 105 -15.92 6.37 2.68
C SER A 105 -16.46 6.07 1.29
N GLN A 106 -17.65 6.57 0.93
CA GLN A 106 -18.15 6.50 -0.44
C GLN A 106 -17.23 7.26 -1.41
N SER A 107 -16.81 8.46 -1.02
CA SER A 107 -15.88 9.28 -1.82
C SER A 107 -14.51 8.60 -1.94
N MET A 108 -14.00 8.03 -0.85
CA MET A 108 -12.73 7.30 -0.83
C MET A 108 -12.75 6.07 -1.75
N GLU A 109 -13.83 5.29 -1.76
CA GLU A 109 -13.93 4.16 -2.68
C GLU A 109 -13.86 4.64 -4.14
N ALA A 110 -14.69 5.60 -4.54
CA ALA A 110 -14.69 6.11 -5.91
C ALA A 110 -13.28 6.59 -6.33
N MET A 111 -12.59 7.30 -5.43
CA MET A 111 -11.25 7.81 -5.65
C MET A 111 -10.16 6.73 -5.65
N LEU A 112 -10.34 5.62 -4.93
CA LEU A 112 -9.45 4.46 -5.02
C LEU A 112 -9.67 3.69 -6.32
N ARG A 113 -10.92 3.55 -6.79
CA ARG A 113 -11.21 2.98 -8.11
C ARG A 113 -10.56 3.80 -9.23
N ALA A 114 -10.63 5.13 -9.15
CA ALA A 114 -9.93 6.03 -10.08
C ALA A 114 -8.39 5.87 -10.04
N ARG A 115 -7.83 5.34 -8.95
CA ARG A 115 -6.40 4.99 -8.79
C ARG A 115 -6.09 3.53 -9.13
N LEU A 116 -7.01 2.84 -9.81
CA LEU A 116 -6.88 1.44 -10.24
C LEU A 116 -6.78 0.43 -9.08
N VAL A 117 -7.40 0.74 -7.94
CA VAL A 117 -7.53 -0.20 -6.82
C VAL A 117 -8.79 -1.06 -7.04
N PHE A 118 -8.60 -2.30 -7.49
CA PHE A 118 -9.68 -3.26 -7.75
C PHE A 118 -9.87 -4.28 -6.63
N ASN A 119 -9.05 -4.20 -5.58
CA ASN A 119 -9.18 -5.01 -4.37
C ASN A 119 -10.59 -4.90 -3.77
N PRO A 120 -11.03 -5.90 -2.97
CA PRO A 120 -12.23 -5.75 -2.15
C PRO A 120 -12.10 -4.51 -1.25
N ILE A 121 -13.09 -3.63 -1.32
CA ILE A 121 -13.17 -2.40 -0.50
C ILE A 121 -14.37 -2.55 0.43
N ILE A 122 -14.12 -2.48 1.74
CA ILE A 122 -15.14 -2.47 2.78
C ILE A 122 -15.27 -1.03 3.28
N ARG A 123 -16.51 -0.53 3.38
CA ARG A 123 -16.78 0.85 3.81
C ARG A 123 -17.40 0.87 5.20
N ASP A 124 -16.90 1.77 6.03
CA ASP A 124 -17.63 2.28 7.19
C ASP A 124 -18.16 3.68 6.86
N GLU A 125 -19.49 3.80 6.81
CA GLU A 125 -20.23 5.00 6.39
C GLU A 125 -20.80 5.79 7.58
N TRP A 126 -20.50 5.39 8.82
CA TRP A 126 -21.17 5.92 10.02
C TRP A 126 -20.24 6.64 10.99
N SER A 127 -18.96 6.27 11.06
CA SER A 127 -18.04 6.86 12.02
C SER A 127 -17.77 8.35 11.76
N GLY A 128 -17.90 9.17 12.80
CA GLY A 128 -17.61 10.61 12.78
C GLY A 128 -16.31 10.99 13.47
N ASN A 129 -15.61 10.05 14.11
CA ASN A 129 -14.34 10.29 14.78
C ASN A 129 -13.44 9.04 14.81
N THR A 130 -12.18 9.23 15.18
CA THR A 130 -11.18 8.15 15.14
C THR A 130 -11.46 7.00 16.11
N VAL A 131 -12.16 7.23 17.24
CA VAL A 131 -12.56 6.15 18.16
C VAL A 131 -13.61 5.27 17.50
N GLN A 132 -14.62 5.88 16.88
CA GLN A 132 -15.65 5.17 16.13
C GLN A 132 -15.05 4.42 14.94
N ASN A 133 -14.11 5.02 14.20
CA ASN A 133 -13.41 4.34 13.10
C ASN A 133 -12.76 3.02 13.59
N ALA A 134 -12.07 3.05 14.73
CA ALA A 134 -11.43 1.87 15.29
C ALA A 134 -12.46 0.80 15.68
N GLN A 135 -13.54 1.19 16.35
CA GLN A 135 -14.64 0.29 16.72
C GLN A 135 -15.33 -0.33 15.50
N ALA A 136 -15.57 0.48 14.46
CA ALA A 136 -16.17 0.03 13.22
C ALA A 136 -15.27 -1.01 12.53
N VAL A 137 -13.96 -0.73 12.42
CA VAL A 137 -13.02 -1.70 11.85
C VAL A 137 -13.02 -3.01 12.66
N ALA A 138 -12.99 -2.94 14.00
CA ALA A 138 -13.04 -4.13 14.85
C ALA A 138 -14.29 -4.99 14.64
N GLY A 139 -15.42 -4.39 14.23
CA GLY A 139 -16.65 -5.10 13.88
C GLY A 139 -16.74 -5.56 12.42
N LEU A 140 -16.04 -4.88 11.50
CA LEU A 140 -16.08 -5.16 10.06
C LEU A 140 -15.12 -6.27 9.63
N ILE A 141 -14.05 -6.51 10.38
CA ILE A 141 -13.02 -7.48 10.04
C ILE A 141 -12.65 -8.37 11.25
N PRO A 142 -12.37 -9.67 11.04
CA PRO A 142 -11.90 -10.54 12.13
C PRO A 142 -10.44 -10.29 12.51
N ASP A 143 -9.66 -9.62 11.65
CA ASP A 143 -8.22 -9.44 11.78
C ASP A 143 -7.86 -8.57 12.97
N LYS A 144 -6.79 -8.97 13.67
CA LYS A 144 -6.23 -8.25 14.81
C LYS A 144 -5.01 -7.42 14.46
N GLN A 145 -4.53 -7.50 13.21
CA GLN A 145 -3.44 -6.68 12.70
C GLN A 145 -3.88 -6.00 11.41
N VAL A 146 -3.63 -4.69 11.31
CA VAL A 146 -3.98 -3.89 10.12
C VAL A 146 -2.83 -2.98 9.71
N VAL A 147 -2.80 -2.60 8.43
CA VAL A 147 -2.00 -1.49 7.94
C VAL A 147 -2.81 -0.22 8.07
N LEU A 148 -2.37 0.73 8.89
CA LEU A 148 -3.10 1.96 9.14
C LEU A 148 -2.51 3.12 8.34
N VAL A 149 -3.27 3.62 7.35
CA VAL A 149 -2.88 4.73 6.48
C VAL A 149 -3.57 6.02 6.94
N THR A 150 -2.77 6.98 7.40
CA THR A 150 -3.24 8.34 7.70
C THR A 150 -2.09 9.35 7.64
N SER A 151 -2.33 10.60 8.00
CA SER A 151 -1.31 11.66 8.05
C SER A 151 -0.28 11.39 9.15
N GLN A 152 0.98 11.80 8.98
CA GLN A 152 2.05 11.54 9.96
C GLN A 152 1.73 12.06 11.37
N ASP A 153 1.18 13.26 11.47
CA ASP A 153 0.74 13.90 12.72
C ASP A 153 -0.48 13.21 13.36
N HIS A 154 -1.29 12.49 12.57
CA HIS A 154 -2.46 11.77 13.04
C HIS A 154 -2.14 10.34 13.50
N LEU A 155 -1.08 9.73 12.97
CA LEU A 155 -0.75 8.32 13.23
C LEU A 155 -0.69 7.95 14.72
N PRO A 156 0.04 8.67 15.60
CA PRO A 156 0.17 8.26 17.00
C PRO A 156 -1.19 8.13 17.72
N ARG A 157 -2.07 9.14 17.53
CA ARG A 157 -3.42 9.12 18.10
C ARG A 157 -4.27 8.00 17.51
N ALA A 158 -4.19 7.82 16.20
CA ALA A 158 -4.98 6.80 15.51
C ALA A 158 -4.57 5.38 15.95
N MET A 159 -3.27 5.10 16.03
CA MET A 159 -2.76 3.82 16.52
C MET A 159 -3.20 3.53 17.96
N GLY A 160 -3.18 4.55 18.84
CA GLY A 160 -3.70 4.41 20.21
C GLY A 160 -5.19 4.02 20.27
N ASN A 161 -6.03 4.58 19.39
CA ASN A 161 -7.45 4.24 19.32
C ASN A 161 -7.70 2.82 18.77
N PHE A 162 -6.88 2.36 17.84
CA PHE A 162 -6.97 0.98 17.34
C PHE A 162 -6.47 -0.03 18.38
N ALA A 163 -5.40 0.30 19.10
CA ALA A 163 -4.90 -0.52 20.20
C ALA A 163 -5.96 -0.68 21.32
N SER A 164 -6.72 0.37 21.64
CA SER A 164 -7.76 0.31 22.68
C SER A 164 -8.94 -0.62 22.36
N VAL A 165 -9.13 -0.97 21.08
CA VAL A 165 -10.12 -1.97 20.63
C VAL A 165 -9.47 -3.33 20.28
N GLY A 166 -8.20 -3.52 20.66
CA GLY A 166 -7.47 -4.77 20.47
C GLY A 166 -6.99 -5.02 19.03
N ILE A 167 -6.79 -3.96 18.23
CA ILE A 167 -6.18 -4.05 16.90
C ILE A 167 -4.74 -3.53 16.96
N GLU A 168 -3.79 -4.39 16.62
CA GLU A 168 -2.41 -4.03 16.34
C GLU A 168 -2.33 -3.29 15.00
N THR A 169 -1.60 -2.19 14.96
CA THR A 169 -1.46 -1.36 13.75
C THR A 169 -0.03 -1.29 13.29
N LYS A 170 0.19 -1.52 11.99
CA LYS A 170 1.41 -1.13 11.30
C LYS A 170 1.16 0.20 10.58
N GLY A 171 1.67 1.28 11.15
CA GLY A 171 1.42 2.63 10.65
C GLY A 171 2.17 2.92 9.35
N VAL A 172 1.46 3.47 8.36
CA VAL A 172 2.02 3.94 7.08
C VAL A 172 1.66 5.41 6.91
N ALA A 173 2.64 6.29 7.11
CA ALA A 173 2.47 7.72 6.92
C ALA A 173 2.22 8.05 5.44
N ALA A 174 1.26 8.93 5.20
CA ALA A 174 0.91 9.39 3.86
C ALA A 174 1.84 10.49 3.32
N PHE A 175 2.36 11.35 4.19
CA PHE A 175 3.24 12.49 3.90
C PHE A 175 3.80 13.04 5.21
#